data_AF-A0A928BQH4-F1
#
_entry.id   AF-A0A928BQH4-F1
#
_cell.length_a   1.000
_cell.length_b   1.000
_cell.length_c   1.000
_cell.angle_alpha   90.00
_cell.angle_beta   90.00
_cell.angle_gamma   90.00
#
_symmetry.space_group_name_H-M   'P 1'
#
loop_
_entity.id
_entity.type
_entity.pdbx_description
1 polymer ?
#
loop_
_entity_poly.entity_id
_entity_poly.type
_entity_poly.pdbx_seq_one_letter_code
_entity_poly.pdbx_strand_id
1 'polypeptide(L)'
;MNERNFNSGLDTRMGTIPMGKPDFVMMPLNSDPDKFIKANETLRQWSYKLDQRQGELPLWPLVEHVHKWCDERRAIADFNDHDQADWLLIKRVPYYGINVSAPYVDMRHWQEREETGTYEIDDTDRALCDLVLDIQYRTQLYWFYDLHRQYYDNQLREAAQQRRRTTKFVECFRRLPEEFTTEKFAEVFGYANNRSGQKTLERLVEDKAIERTMRGNYKKLTSEL
;
A
#
# COMPACT_ATOMS: atom_id res chain seq x y z
N MET A 1 13.29 7.09 0.13
CA MET A 1 12.08 6.38 -0.35
C MET A 1 11.28 7.40 -1.16
N ASN A 2 10.92 7.10 -2.41
CA ASN A 2 10.18 8.04 -3.28
C ASN A 2 8.78 7.49 -3.58
N GLU A 3 7.82 8.39 -3.81
CA GLU A 3 6.37 8.11 -4.03
C GLU A 3 6.10 7.03 -5.09
N ARG A 4 6.99 6.81 -6.05
CA ARG A 4 6.84 5.77 -7.09
C ARG A 4 6.99 4.33 -6.59
N ASN A 5 7.63 4.11 -5.44
CA ASN A 5 7.87 2.77 -4.89
C ASN A 5 6.97 2.44 -3.68
N PHE A 6 5.97 3.28 -3.43
CA PHE A 6 5.15 3.21 -2.21
C PHE A 6 4.17 2.03 -2.19
N ASN A 7 3.77 1.54 -3.37
CA ASN A 7 3.00 0.29 -3.49
C ASN A 7 3.88 -0.95 -3.76
N SER A 8 5.20 -0.78 -3.87
CA SER A 8 6.11 -1.91 -4.09
C SER A 8 6.40 -2.69 -2.81
N GLY A 9 5.96 -2.17 -1.66
CA GLY A 9 6.15 -2.82 -0.38
C GLY A 9 7.54 -2.69 0.21
N LEU A 10 8.34 -1.74 -0.27
CA LEU A 10 9.67 -1.41 0.26
C LEU A 10 9.55 -0.55 1.53
N ASP A 11 8.57 0.33 1.55
CA ASP A 11 8.02 1.16 2.62
C ASP A 11 7.70 0.40 3.90
N THR A 12 7.23 -0.83 3.77
CA THR A 12 6.91 -1.71 4.91
C THR A 12 7.92 -2.84 5.10
N ARG A 13 9.00 -2.93 4.30
CA ARG A 13 10.02 -4.02 4.40
C ARG A 13 11.14 -3.74 5.37
N MET A 14 11.43 -2.47 5.62
CA MET A 14 12.17 -2.03 6.78
C MET A 14 11.62 -0.68 7.10
N GLY A 15 10.95 -0.56 8.25
CA GLY A 15 10.79 0.75 8.84
C GLY A 15 12.20 1.31 8.98
N THR A 16 12.60 2.20 8.08
CA THR A 16 13.90 2.85 8.16
C THR A 16 13.68 3.92 9.21
N ILE A 17 13.62 3.48 10.48
CA ILE A 17 13.50 4.36 11.63
C ILE A 17 14.81 5.13 11.62
N PRO A 18 14.80 6.46 11.35
CA PRO A 18 16.00 7.25 11.54
C PRO A 18 16.32 7.17 13.03
N MET A 19 17.28 6.32 13.37
CA MET A 19 17.78 6.24 14.73
C MET A 19 18.36 7.60 15.06
N GLY A 20 17.94 8.18 16.18
CA GLY A 20 18.54 9.41 16.68
C GLY A 20 20.07 9.27 16.75
N LYS A 21 20.79 10.39 16.77
CA LYS A 21 22.22 10.34 17.05
C LYS A 21 22.43 9.52 18.33
N PRO A 22 23.36 8.54 18.32
CA PRO A 22 23.62 7.71 19.49
C PRO A 22 24.30 8.56 20.57
N ASP A 23 23.51 9.30 21.34
CA ASP A 23 23.95 10.12 22.48
C ASP A 23 23.86 9.30 23.78
N PHE A 24 24.18 8.00 23.71
CA PHE A 24 24.21 7.14 24.89
C PHE A 24 25.63 7.09 25.47
N VAL A 25 25.74 7.34 26.78
CA VAL A 25 26.94 7.02 27.55
C VAL A 25 26.89 5.52 27.82
N MET A 26 27.82 4.78 27.22
CA MET A 26 27.98 3.35 27.50
C MET A 26 28.24 3.17 29.00
N MET A 27 27.28 2.57 29.69
CA MET A 27 27.50 2.15 31.07
C MET A 27 28.55 1.02 31.09
N PRO A 28 29.39 0.94 32.14
CA PRO A 28 30.25 -0.21 32.34
C PRO A 28 29.40 -1.48 32.26
N LEU A 29 29.84 -2.43 31.45
CA LEU A 29 29.16 -3.70 31.26
C LEU A 29 29.28 -4.51 32.57
N ASN A 30 28.39 -4.26 33.53
CA ASN A 30 28.26 -5.03 34.78
C ASN A 30 27.59 -6.39 34.49
N SER A 31 28.07 -7.10 33.47
CA SER A 31 27.58 -8.42 33.11
C SER A 31 28.59 -9.46 33.52
N ASP A 32 28.18 -10.34 34.42
CA ASP A 32 28.82 -11.62 34.69
C ASP A 32 29.10 -12.35 33.35
N PRO A 33 30.37 -12.53 32.95
CA PRO A 33 30.74 -13.19 31.69
C PRO A 33 30.11 -14.59 31.55
N ASP A 34 29.91 -15.29 32.67
CA ASP A 34 29.32 -16.62 32.67
C ASP A 34 27.85 -16.60 32.23
N LYS A 35 27.11 -15.51 32.51
CA LYS A 35 25.74 -15.35 31.99
C LYS A 35 25.72 -15.25 30.48
N PHE A 36 26.70 -14.56 29.89
CA PHE A 36 26.77 -14.40 28.43
C PHE A 36 27.12 -15.71 27.73
N ILE A 37 28.07 -16.46 28.30
CA ILE A 37 28.44 -17.79 27.81
C ILE A 37 27.22 -18.74 27.87
N LYS A 38 26.49 -18.76 29.00
CA LYS A 38 25.28 -19.57 29.16
C LYS A 38 24.16 -19.17 28.17
N ALA A 39 23.96 -17.87 27.96
CA ALA A 39 22.97 -17.38 27.01
C ALA A 39 23.31 -17.82 25.57
N ASN A 40 24.57 -17.69 25.16
CA ASN A 40 25.04 -18.14 23.85
C ASN A 40 24.87 -19.65 23.65
N GLU A 41 25.20 -20.45 24.66
CA GLU A 41 25.01 -21.91 24.60
C GLU A 41 23.52 -22.27 24.51
N THR A 42 22.65 -21.57 25.25
CA THR A 42 21.19 -21.75 25.18
C THR A 42 20.66 -21.42 23.78
N LEU A 43 21.09 -20.30 23.18
CA LEU A 43 20.73 -19.93 21.82
C LEU A 43 21.17 -20.97 20.80
N ARG A 44 22.40 -21.48 20.93
CA ARG A 44 22.94 -22.54 20.08
C ARG A 44 22.10 -23.82 20.17
N GLN A 45 21.71 -24.23 21.38
CA GLN A 45 20.89 -25.42 21.56
C GLN A 45 19.51 -25.28 20.90
N TRP A 46 18.86 -24.13 21.07
CA TRP A 46 17.58 -23.86 20.41
C TRP A 46 17.70 -23.77 18.90
N SER A 47 18.78 -23.20 18.36
CA SER A 47 18.98 -23.18 16.91
C SER A 47 19.06 -24.59 16.33
N TYR A 48 19.75 -25.53 16.99
CA TYR A 48 19.79 -26.93 16.52
C TYR A 48 18.43 -27.63 16.64
N LYS A 49 17.71 -27.39 17.74
CA LYS A 49 16.36 -27.97 17.94
C LYS A 49 15.39 -27.49 16.86
N LEU A 50 15.35 -26.19 16.60
CA LEU A 50 14.47 -25.60 15.59
C LEU A 50 14.90 -25.95 14.16
N ASP A 51 16.18 -26.11 13.88
CA ASP A 51 16.68 -26.54 12.57
C ASP A 51 16.27 -27.99 12.22
N GLN A 52 16.21 -28.86 13.24
CA GLN A 52 15.73 -30.23 13.08
C GLN A 52 14.20 -30.32 12.97
N ARG A 53 13.48 -29.20 13.14
CA ARG A 53 12.02 -29.17 13.14
C ARG A 53 11.48 -29.40 11.73
N GLN A 54 10.56 -30.35 11.60
CA GLN A 54 9.84 -30.61 10.36
C GLN A 54 8.34 -30.77 10.62
N GLY A 55 7.55 -30.59 9.56
CA GLY A 55 6.09 -30.73 9.56
C GLY A 55 5.33 -29.41 9.76
N GLU A 56 4.02 -29.53 9.91
CA GLU A 56 3.12 -28.39 10.12
C GLU A 56 3.04 -28.04 11.61
N LEU A 57 2.94 -26.74 11.91
CA LEU A 57 2.72 -26.23 13.25
C LEU A 57 1.22 -25.98 13.46
N PRO A 58 0.64 -26.31 14.64
CA PRO A 58 -0.78 -26.13 14.94
C PRO A 58 -1.13 -24.65 15.21
N LEU A 59 -0.79 -23.76 14.29
CA LEU A 59 -0.93 -22.32 14.45
C LEU A 59 -2.28 -21.76 13.97
N TRP A 60 -3.19 -22.60 13.49
CA TRP A 60 -4.52 -22.14 13.05
C TRP A 60 -5.28 -21.29 14.08
N PRO A 61 -5.30 -21.66 15.38
CA PRO A 61 -5.93 -20.81 16.40
C PRO A 61 -5.29 -19.41 16.51
N LEU A 62 -3.98 -19.31 16.26
CA LEU A 62 -3.26 -18.05 16.23
C LEU A 62 -3.59 -17.25 14.96
N VAL A 63 -3.74 -17.91 13.82
CA VAL A 63 -4.17 -17.28 12.55
C VAL A 63 -5.58 -16.70 12.69
N GLU A 64 -6.52 -17.43 13.30
CA GLU A 64 -7.86 -16.94 13.57
C GLU A 64 -7.85 -15.73 14.51
N HIS A 65 -6.99 -15.76 15.54
CA HIS A 65 -6.80 -14.64 16.45
C HIS A 65 -6.30 -13.38 15.72
N VAL A 66 -5.27 -13.52 14.89
CA VAL A 66 -4.74 -12.42 14.07
C VAL A 66 -5.78 -11.92 13.07
N HIS A 67 -6.57 -12.81 12.47
CA HIS A 67 -7.65 -12.42 11.56
C HIS A 67 -8.69 -11.57 12.27
N LYS A 68 -9.11 -11.95 13.48
CA LYS A 68 -10.03 -11.16 14.30
C LYS A 68 -9.44 -9.78 14.61
N TRP A 69 -8.17 -9.72 14.99
CA TRP A 69 -7.47 -8.44 15.23
C TRP A 69 -7.51 -7.54 13.97
N CYS A 70 -7.30 -8.10 12.77
CA CYS A 70 -7.40 -7.35 11.52
C CYS A 70 -8.79 -6.80 11.27
N ASP A 71 -9.82 -7.60 11.50
CA ASP A 71 -11.21 -7.22 11.27
C ASP A 71 -11.64 -6.07 12.19
N GLU A 72 -11.24 -6.12 13.46
CA GLU A 72 -11.47 -5.05 14.42
C GLU A 72 -10.79 -3.74 14.00
N ARG A 73 -9.54 -3.79 13.51
CA ARG A 73 -8.85 -2.60 13.00
C ARG A 73 -9.44 -2.08 11.70
N ARG A 74 -9.88 -2.97 10.81
CA ARG A 74 -10.58 -2.60 9.58
C ARG A 74 -11.85 -1.82 9.91
N ALA A 75 -12.63 -2.28 10.88
CA ALA A 75 -13.86 -1.61 11.30
C ALA A 75 -13.59 -0.18 11.81
N ILE A 76 -12.48 0.04 12.51
CA ILE A 76 -12.05 1.39 12.95
C ILE A 76 -11.68 2.27 11.74
N ALA A 77 -10.92 1.72 10.78
CA ALA A 77 -10.54 2.47 9.58
C ALA A 77 -11.75 2.84 8.70
N ASP A 78 -12.74 1.94 8.60
CA ASP A 78 -14.00 2.20 7.90
C ASP A 78 -14.85 3.28 8.58
N PHE A 79 -14.87 3.30 9.92
CA PHE A 79 -15.54 4.35 10.69
C PHE A 79 -14.89 5.73 10.46
N ASN A 80 -13.57 5.77 10.23
CA ASN A 80 -12.81 6.99 9.97
C ASN A 80 -12.79 7.37 8.47
N ASP A 81 -13.95 7.45 7.84
CA ASP A 81 -14.12 7.84 6.42
C ASP A 81 -13.31 6.98 5.43
N HIS A 82 -13.23 5.67 5.67
CA HIS A 82 -12.43 4.73 4.87
C HIS A 82 -10.96 5.13 4.72
N ASP A 83 -10.31 5.43 5.84
CA ASP A 83 -8.92 5.85 5.88
C ASP A 83 -8.00 4.83 5.17
N GLN A 84 -7.57 5.20 3.96
CA GLN A 84 -6.74 4.36 3.10
C GLN A 84 -5.35 4.13 3.69
N ALA A 85 -4.84 5.07 4.50
CA ALA A 85 -3.56 4.91 5.17
C ALA A 85 -3.65 3.79 6.21
N ASP A 86 -4.71 3.78 7.02
CA ASP A 86 -4.91 2.79 8.07
C ASP A 86 -5.17 1.38 7.49
N TRP A 87 -5.94 1.30 6.38
CA TRP A 87 -6.12 0.07 5.60
C TRP A 87 -4.80 -0.53 5.09
N LEU A 88 -3.87 0.32 4.63
CA LEU A 88 -2.57 -0.13 4.12
C LEU A 88 -1.69 -0.71 5.23
N LEU A 89 -1.74 -0.13 6.43
CA LEU A 89 -0.99 -0.59 7.60
C LEU A 89 -1.43 -1.99 8.05
N ILE A 90 -2.73 -2.24 8.10
CA ILE A 90 -3.30 -3.54 8.54
C ILE A 90 -2.83 -4.70 7.66
N LYS A 91 -2.48 -4.47 6.39
CA LYS A 91 -2.07 -5.53 5.46
C LYS A 91 -0.81 -6.29 5.88
N ARG A 92 0.11 -5.66 6.62
CA ARG A 92 1.44 -6.25 6.91
C ARG A 92 1.70 -6.56 8.37
N VAL A 93 0.99 -5.91 9.29
CA VAL A 93 1.07 -6.21 10.72
C VAL A 93 0.84 -7.71 11.03
N PRO A 94 -0.12 -8.41 10.41
CA PRO A 94 -0.38 -9.84 10.63
C PRO A 94 0.82 -10.75 10.36
N TYR A 95 1.58 -10.43 9.31
CA TYR A 95 2.78 -11.18 8.96
C TYR A 95 3.82 -11.13 10.08
N TYR A 96 3.99 -9.97 10.72
CA TYR A 96 4.89 -9.85 11.86
C TYR A 96 4.33 -10.53 13.11
N GLY A 97 3.03 -10.41 13.36
CA GLY A 97 2.37 -11.10 14.47
C GLY A 97 2.62 -12.60 14.45
N ILE A 98 2.42 -13.25 13.29
CA ILE A 98 2.69 -14.69 13.15
C ILE A 98 4.19 -15.01 13.18
N ASN A 99 5.01 -14.33 12.38
CA ASN A 99 6.43 -14.71 12.25
C ASN A 99 7.27 -14.48 13.49
N VAL A 100 6.91 -13.48 14.30
CA VAL A 100 7.60 -13.26 15.56
C VAL A 100 7.06 -14.20 16.62
N SER A 101 5.75 -14.39 16.73
CA SER A 101 5.19 -15.21 17.80
C SER A 101 5.38 -16.71 17.58
N ALA A 102 5.25 -17.21 16.35
CA ALA A 102 5.26 -18.65 16.07
C ALA A 102 6.51 -19.40 16.60
N PRO A 103 7.75 -18.91 16.40
CA PRO A 103 8.92 -19.57 16.98
C PRO A 103 8.90 -19.62 18.50
N TYR A 104 8.45 -18.54 19.17
CA TYR A 104 8.39 -18.51 20.63
C TYR A 104 7.34 -19.47 21.19
N VAL A 105 6.19 -19.52 20.54
CA VAL A 105 5.12 -20.47 20.88
C VAL A 105 5.63 -21.91 20.72
N ASP A 106 6.27 -22.23 19.59
CA ASP A 106 6.82 -23.57 19.35
C ASP A 106 7.90 -23.95 20.38
N MET A 107 8.76 -22.99 20.77
CA MET A 107 9.76 -23.20 21.81
C MET A 107 9.13 -23.41 23.19
N ARG A 108 8.06 -22.68 23.52
CA ARG A 108 7.37 -22.78 24.80
C ARG A 108 6.69 -24.13 24.97
N HIS A 109 6.04 -24.62 23.92
CA HIS A 109 5.34 -25.90 23.90
C HIS A 109 6.22 -27.07 23.44
N TRP A 110 7.55 -26.90 23.46
CA TRP A 110 8.48 -27.91 22.96
C TRP A 110 8.28 -29.28 23.62
N GLN A 111 8.22 -29.32 24.96
CA GLN A 111 8.07 -30.58 25.70
C GLN A 111 6.72 -31.26 25.40
N GLU A 112 5.63 -30.50 25.44
CA GLU A 112 4.29 -31.01 25.13
C GLU A 112 4.23 -31.65 23.74
N ARG A 113 4.89 -31.04 22.75
CA ARG A 113 4.96 -31.62 21.40
C ARG A 113 5.83 -32.85 21.31
N GLU A 114 6.98 -32.89 22.00
CA GLU A 114 7.81 -34.10 22.02
C GLU A 114 7.08 -35.29 22.65
N GLU A 115 6.19 -35.02 23.61
CA GLU A 115 5.40 -36.06 24.30
C GLU A 115 4.15 -36.49 23.52
N THR A 116 3.43 -35.54 22.92
CA THR A 116 2.10 -35.78 22.32
C THR A 116 2.06 -35.69 20.79
N GLY A 117 3.11 -35.16 20.17
CA GLY A 117 3.20 -34.88 18.73
C GLY A 117 2.61 -33.54 18.31
N THR A 118 1.88 -32.83 19.18
CA THR A 118 1.27 -31.52 18.90
C THR A 118 1.25 -30.63 20.16
N TYR A 119 0.70 -29.44 20.07
CA TYR A 119 0.40 -28.59 21.23
C TYR A 119 -0.82 -27.71 20.95
N GLU A 120 -1.46 -27.25 22.02
CA GLU A 120 -2.57 -26.32 21.94
C GLU A 120 -2.13 -24.88 22.21
N ILE A 121 -2.64 -23.96 21.41
CA ILE A 121 -2.39 -22.51 21.56
C ILE A 121 -3.22 -21.96 22.72
N ASP A 122 -2.57 -21.33 23.68
CA ASP A 122 -3.24 -20.78 24.86
C ASP A 122 -3.30 -19.24 24.88
N ASP A 123 -3.88 -18.69 25.96
CA ASP A 123 -4.05 -17.25 26.12
C ASP A 123 -2.74 -16.47 26.22
N THR A 124 -1.67 -17.11 26.72
CA THR A 124 -0.35 -16.47 26.81
C THR A 124 0.28 -16.32 25.43
N ASP A 125 0.07 -17.30 24.54
CA ASP A 125 0.52 -17.21 23.14
C ASP A 125 -0.23 -16.11 22.38
N ARG A 126 -1.55 -16.02 22.61
CA ARG A 126 -2.39 -14.95 22.05
C ARG A 126 -1.94 -13.58 22.56
N ALA A 127 -1.67 -13.45 23.86
CA ALA A 127 -1.19 -12.20 24.45
C ALA A 127 0.17 -11.76 23.89
N LEU A 128 1.09 -12.71 23.63
CA LEU A 128 2.34 -12.43 22.94
C LEU A 128 2.08 -11.92 21.51
N CYS A 129 1.17 -12.56 20.79
CA CYS A 129 0.80 -12.14 19.44
C CYS A 129 0.20 -10.74 19.43
N ASP A 130 -0.74 -10.43 20.33
CA ASP A 130 -1.32 -9.10 20.48
C ASP A 130 -0.25 -8.04 20.74
N LEU A 131 0.70 -8.31 21.62
CA LEU A 131 1.80 -7.40 21.91
C LEU A 131 2.62 -7.09 20.64
N VAL A 132 2.97 -8.11 19.87
CA VAL A 132 3.72 -7.94 18.62
C VAL A 132 2.91 -7.13 17.61
N LEU A 133 1.65 -7.49 17.39
CA LEU A 133 0.75 -6.80 16.47
C LEU A 133 0.64 -5.31 16.84
N ASP A 134 0.41 -5.01 18.12
CA ASP A 134 0.25 -3.66 18.62
C ASP A 134 1.53 -2.83 18.50
N ILE A 135 2.70 -3.40 18.83
CA ILE A 135 3.99 -2.71 18.65
C ILE A 135 4.20 -2.35 17.19
N GLN A 136 3.97 -3.31 16.29
CA GLN A 136 4.17 -3.11 14.86
C GLN A 136 3.20 -2.08 14.31
N TYR A 137 1.92 -2.19 14.65
CA TYR A 137 0.89 -1.25 14.23
C TYR A 137 1.18 0.17 14.74
N ARG A 138 1.44 0.35 16.04
CA ARG A 138 1.72 1.67 16.63
C ARG A 138 2.98 2.30 16.07
N THR A 139 4.02 1.50 15.84
CA THR A 139 5.27 1.96 15.24
C THR A 139 5.04 2.43 13.80
N GLN A 140 4.31 1.65 13.01
CA GLN A 140 4.01 2.03 11.64
C GLN A 140 3.09 3.25 11.56
N LEU A 141 2.11 3.33 12.45
CA LEU A 141 1.24 4.50 12.59
C LEU A 141 2.08 5.75 12.92
N TYR A 142 2.96 5.69 13.92
CA TYR A 142 3.76 6.85 14.31
C TYR A 142 4.71 7.34 13.21
N TRP A 143 5.39 6.42 12.51
CA TRP A 143 6.45 6.80 11.56
C TRP A 143 5.96 6.99 10.12
N PHE A 144 4.92 6.28 9.70
CA PHE A 144 4.53 6.21 8.29
C PHE A 144 3.13 6.75 8.01
N TYR A 145 2.28 6.97 9.02
CA TYR A 145 0.90 7.40 8.78
C TYR A 145 0.81 8.70 7.97
N ASP A 146 1.54 9.75 8.35
CA ASP A 146 1.52 11.02 7.62
C ASP A 146 2.03 10.88 6.18
N LEU A 147 3.02 10.01 5.99
CA LEU A 147 3.58 9.70 4.68
C LEU A 147 2.54 8.96 3.81
N HIS A 148 1.83 7.99 4.39
CA HIS A 148 0.74 7.27 3.72
C HIS A 148 -0.42 8.20 3.36
N ARG A 149 -0.83 9.06 4.29
CA ARG A 149 -1.88 10.05 4.05
C ARG A 149 -1.52 11.00 2.91
N GLN A 150 -0.30 11.54 2.91
CA GLN A 150 0.17 12.41 1.82
C GLN A 150 0.19 11.70 0.47
N TYR A 151 0.60 10.42 0.43
CA TYR A 151 0.58 9.62 -0.79
C TYR A 151 -0.83 9.50 -1.39
N TYR A 152 -1.83 9.14 -0.56
CA TYR A 152 -3.22 9.01 -1.03
C TYR A 152 -3.84 10.36 -1.40
N ASP A 153 -3.55 11.43 -0.63
CA ASP A 153 -3.97 12.78 -0.96
C ASP A 153 -3.39 13.24 -2.32
N ASN A 154 -2.11 12.93 -2.58
CA ASN A 154 -1.45 13.26 -3.84
C ASN A 154 -2.06 12.45 -5.00
N GLN A 155 -2.33 11.15 -4.81
CA GLN A 155 -3.02 10.33 -5.82
C GLN A 155 -4.42 10.88 -6.16
N LEU A 156 -5.20 11.28 -5.15
CA LEU A 156 -6.52 11.89 -5.35
C LEU A 156 -6.41 13.22 -6.09
N ARG A 157 -5.42 14.06 -5.76
CA ARG A 157 -5.15 15.30 -6.49
C ARG A 157 -4.71 15.04 -7.93
N GLU A 158 -3.84 14.08 -8.17
CA GLU A 158 -3.41 13.69 -9.52
C GLU A 158 -4.57 13.15 -10.35
N ALA A 159 -5.41 12.29 -9.78
CA ALA A 159 -6.60 11.78 -10.44
C ALA A 159 -7.60 12.91 -10.76
N ALA A 160 -7.79 13.85 -9.83
CA ALA A 160 -8.60 15.04 -10.04
C ALA A 160 -7.99 15.97 -11.11
N GLN A 161 -6.66 16.10 -11.14
CA GLN A 161 -5.94 16.87 -12.17
C GLN A 161 -5.98 16.19 -13.54
N GLN A 162 -5.92 14.85 -13.61
CA GLN A 162 -6.11 14.11 -14.85
C GLN A 162 -7.54 14.28 -15.37
N ARG A 163 -8.56 14.26 -14.49
CA ARG A 163 -9.94 14.60 -14.86
C ARG A 163 -10.08 16.06 -15.31
N ARG A 164 -9.28 16.99 -14.77
CA ARG A 164 -9.27 18.42 -15.14
C ARG A 164 -8.36 18.76 -16.33
N ARG A 165 -7.51 17.85 -16.80
CA ARG A 165 -6.84 18.01 -18.09
C ARG A 165 -7.88 17.82 -19.19
N THR A 166 -8.71 18.84 -19.40
CA THR A 166 -9.26 19.12 -20.72
C THR A 166 -8.06 19.16 -21.63
N THR A 167 -7.91 18.14 -22.47
CA THR A 167 -6.83 18.14 -23.44
C THR A 167 -6.94 19.42 -24.26
N LYS A 168 -5.82 19.99 -24.74
CA LYS A 168 -5.84 21.17 -25.64
C LYS A 168 -6.88 21.00 -26.77
N PHE A 169 -7.12 19.76 -27.17
CA PHE A 169 -8.19 19.34 -28.07
C PHE A 169 -9.60 19.73 -27.62
N VAL A 170 -9.99 19.46 -26.37
CA VAL A 170 -11.30 19.83 -25.80
C VAL A 170 -11.45 21.34 -25.72
N GLU A 171 -10.39 22.07 -25.36
CA GLU A 171 -10.40 23.55 -25.35
C GLU A 171 -10.55 24.13 -26.76
N CYS A 172 -9.78 23.61 -27.72
CA CYS A 172 -9.90 23.97 -29.13
C CYS A 172 -11.31 23.65 -29.67
N PHE A 173 -11.87 22.50 -29.30
CA PHE A 173 -13.24 22.15 -29.69
C PHE A 173 -14.26 23.12 -29.11
N ARG A 174 -14.18 23.46 -27.81
CA ARG A 174 -15.07 24.47 -27.18
C ARG A 174 -14.99 25.83 -27.89
N ARG A 175 -13.82 26.26 -28.34
CA ARG A 175 -13.61 27.54 -29.06
C ARG A 175 -14.20 27.58 -30.47
N LEU A 176 -14.56 26.45 -31.07
CA LEU A 176 -15.26 26.46 -32.35
C LEU A 176 -16.68 27.03 -32.19
N PRO A 177 -17.18 27.81 -33.15
CA PRO A 177 -18.60 28.18 -33.20
C PRO A 177 -19.52 26.94 -33.38
N GLU A 178 -20.83 27.09 -33.15
CA GLU A 178 -21.79 26.00 -33.35
C GLU A 178 -21.76 25.48 -34.79
N GLU A 179 -21.58 26.36 -35.77
CA GLU A 179 -21.34 26.03 -37.17
C GLU A 179 -19.98 26.59 -37.59
N PHE A 180 -19.12 25.75 -38.15
CA PHE A 180 -17.74 26.09 -38.48
C PHE A 180 -17.27 25.48 -39.80
N THR A 181 -16.30 26.12 -40.45
CA THR A 181 -15.70 25.67 -41.70
C THR A 181 -14.43 24.86 -41.44
N THR A 182 -13.99 24.07 -42.43
CA THR A 182 -12.68 23.37 -42.39
C THR A 182 -11.51 24.31 -42.11
N GLU A 183 -11.56 25.54 -42.61
CA GLU A 183 -10.53 26.56 -42.39
C GLU A 183 -10.51 27.01 -40.93
N LYS A 184 -11.68 27.25 -40.34
CA LYS A 184 -11.78 27.63 -38.93
C LYS A 184 -11.35 26.51 -37.99
N PHE A 185 -11.63 25.26 -38.36
CA PHE A 185 -11.13 24.09 -37.65
C PHE A 185 -9.59 24.02 -37.70
N ALA A 186 -8.98 24.20 -38.87
CA ALA A 186 -7.53 24.21 -39.02
C ALA A 186 -6.86 25.34 -38.21
N GLU A 187 -7.46 26.53 -38.20
CA GLU A 187 -7.00 27.69 -37.44
C GLU A 187 -7.02 27.42 -35.93
N VAL A 188 -8.15 26.95 -35.39
CA VAL A 188 -8.34 26.77 -33.94
C VAL A 188 -7.48 25.62 -33.40
N PHE A 189 -7.24 24.58 -34.20
CA PHE A 189 -6.42 23.42 -33.83
C PHE A 189 -4.94 23.57 -34.22
N GLY A 190 -4.57 24.64 -34.92
CA GLY A 190 -3.18 24.95 -35.30
C GLY A 190 -2.60 24.04 -36.38
N TYR A 191 -3.45 23.54 -37.30
CA TYR A 191 -3.00 22.73 -38.43
C TYR A 191 -2.41 23.60 -39.54
N ALA A 192 -1.25 23.21 -40.08
CA ALA A 192 -0.55 23.97 -41.13
C ALA A 192 -1.29 24.00 -42.48
N ASN A 193 -2.22 23.08 -42.73
CA ASN A 193 -3.07 23.09 -43.91
C ASN A 193 -4.42 22.38 -43.61
N ASN A 194 -5.44 22.65 -44.44
CA ASN A 194 -6.79 22.09 -44.25
C ASN A 194 -6.86 20.56 -44.38
N ARG A 195 -5.90 19.92 -45.07
CA ARG A 195 -5.85 18.46 -45.22
C ARG A 195 -5.37 17.75 -43.96
N SER A 196 -4.48 18.38 -43.19
CA SER A 196 -3.91 17.80 -41.97
C SER A 196 -4.94 17.55 -40.86
N GLY A 197 -6.03 18.32 -40.83
CA GLY A 197 -7.13 18.15 -39.87
C GLY A 197 -8.27 17.25 -40.36
N GLN A 198 -8.20 16.73 -41.59
CA GLN A 198 -9.34 16.08 -42.24
C GLN A 198 -9.68 14.71 -41.62
N LYS A 199 -8.68 13.89 -41.27
CA LYS A 199 -8.90 12.63 -40.55
C LYS A 199 -9.53 12.84 -39.17
N THR A 200 -9.18 13.94 -38.51
CA THR A 200 -9.74 14.30 -37.21
C THR A 200 -11.21 14.69 -37.35
N LEU A 201 -11.57 15.44 -38.40
CA LEU A 201 -12.96 15.78 -38.71
C LEU A 201 -13.80 14.55 -39.05
N GLU A 202 -13.26 13.65 -39.87
CA GLU A 202 -13.93 12.38 -40.22
C GLU A 202 -14.23 11.55 -38.97
N ARG A 203 -13.25 11.41 -38.07
CA ARG A 203 -13.43 10.75 -36.78
C ARG A 203 -14.47 11.43 -35.89
N LEU A 204 -14.49 12.77 -35.82
CA LEU A 204 -15.49 13.50 -35.03
C LEU A 204 -16.92 13.35 -35.57
N VAL A 205 -17.06 13.14 -36.88
CA VAL A 205 -18.34 12.81 -37.51
C VAL A 205 -18.75 11.36 -37.18
N GLU A 206 -17.81 10.41 -37.22
CA GLU A 206 -18.03 9.02 -36.82
C GLU A 206 -18.44 8.90 -35.35
N ASP A 207 -17.76 9.65 -34.47
CA ASP A 207 -18.02 9.73 -33.03
C ASP A 207 -19.30 10.54 -32.69
N LYS A 208 -20.00 11.07 -33.71
CA LYS A 208 -21.24 11.88 -33.59
C LYS A 208 -21.09 13.15 -32.73
N ALA A 209 -19.87 13.67 -32.60
CA ALA A 209 -19.62 14.94 -31.94
C ALA A 209 -19.96 16.14 -32.85
N ILE A 210 -19.86 15.96 -34.17
CA ILE A 210 -20.19 16.96 -35.19
C ILE A 210 -20.96 16.33 -36.36
N GLU A 211 -21.73 17.14 -37.08
CA GLU A 211 -22.46 16.77 -38.29
C GLU A 211 -21.94 17.58 -39.49
N ARG A 212 -21.89 16.96 -40.67
CA ARG A 212 -21.53 17.65 -41.90
C ARG A 212 -22.78 18.22 -42.56
N THR A 213 -22.92 19.55 -42.56
CA THR A 213 -24.08 20.24 -43.13
C THR A 213 -23.93 20.45 -44.64
N MET A 214 -22.76 20.89 -45.11
CA MET A 214 -22.43 21.10 -46.52
C MET A 214 -20.97 20.75 -46.80
N ARG A 215 -20.54 20.81 -48.08
CA ARG A 215 -19.14 20.52 -48.44
C ARG A 215 -18.20 21.55 -47.79
N GLY A 216 -17.49 21.14 -46.74
CA GLY A 216 -16.53 21.97 -46.01
C GLY A 216 -17.09 22.67 -44.77
N ASN A 217 -18.37 22.45 -44.44
CA ASN A 217 -19.04 23.04 -43.28
C ASN A 217 -19.54 21.95 -42.34
N TYR A 218 -19.38 22.21 -41.04
CA TYR A 218 -19.70 21.28 -39.96
C TYR A 218 -20.47 22.00 -38.86
N LYS A 219 -21.32 21.26 -38.15
CA LYS A 219 -22.09 21.75 -37.01
C LYS A 219 -21.80 20.88 -35.79
N LYS A 220 -21.66 21.48 -34.61
CA LYS A 220 -21.52 20.75 -33.36
C LYS A 220 -22.83 20.10 -32.96
N LEU A 221 -22.76 18.83 -32.54
CA LEU A 221 -23.89 18.10 -31.96
C LEU A 221 -23.81 18.05 -30.43
N THR A 222 -22.62 18.25 -29.86
CA THR A 222 -22.40 18.33 -28.41
C THR A 222 -21.64 19.61 -28.06
N SER A 223 -21.97 20.20 -26.91
CA SER A 223 -21.26 21.35 -26.34
C SER A 223 -19.90 20.95 -25.74
N GLU A 224 -19.74 19.67 -25.37
CA GLU A 224 -18.54 19.11 -24.76
C GLU A 224 -18.19 17.72 -25.38
N LEU A 225 -16.89 17.39 -25.37
CA LEU A 225 -16.30 16.13 -25.82
C LEU A 225 -15.93 15.25 -24.62
#